data_AF-A0A1A8G507-F1
#
_entry.id   AF-A0A1A8G507-F1
#
_cell.length_a   1.000
_cell.length_b   1.000
_cell.length_c   1.000
_cell.angle_alpha   90.00
_cell.angle_beta   90.00
_cell.angle_gamma   90.00
#
_symmetry.space_group_name_H-M   'P 1'
#
loop_
_entity.id
_entity.type
_entity.pdbx_description
1 polymer ?
#
loop_
_entity_poly.entity_id
_entity_poly.type
_entity_poly.pdbx_seq_one_letter_code
_entity_poly.pdbx_strand_id
1 'polypeptide(L)'
;YISVPGEAFTMQAQTTIVGLYYHNMHKYYKEISPVKTRINEAADYKDHSIQVASCLISLKVEPFPALSVNLSGAPLIRIVLTHVLTKEQQDQLLNQSNKVFLYCAYLDYSSKEGVWSNEGCVRSEGNMSYSVCLCNHLTNFAILMQVVPLELTTDHKMALSTIGYIGCSISIFCLTITLVTFAVLSSVSTIRNQRYHIHAN
;
A
#
# COMPACT_ATOMS: atom_id res chain seq x y z
N TYR A 1 4.40 -2.19 21.59
CA TYR A 1 4.85 -3.12 22.66
C TYR A 1 5.13 -4.49 22.05
N ILE A 2 5.88 -5.34 22.75
CA ILE A 2 6.09 -6.75 22.41
C ILE A 2 5.44 -7.60 23.51
N SER A 3 4.72 -8.65 23.11
CA SER A 3 4.10 -9.63 23.99
C SER A 3 4.66 -11.00 23.66
N VAL A 4 5.18 -11.68 24.68
CA VAL A 4 5.69 -13.05 24.59
C VAL A 4 4.69 -13.97 25.31
N PRO A 5 4.17 -15.02 24.66
CA PRO A 5 3.22 -15.94 25.30
C PRO A 5 3.81 -16.64 26.52
N GLY A 6 3.02 -16.80 27.58
CA GLY A 6 3.46 -17.43 28.83
C GLY A 6 3.96 -18.86 28.64
N GLU A 7 3.32 -19.61 27.74
CA GLU A 7 3.71 -20.99 27.37
C GLU A 7 5.11 -21.10 26.72
N ALA A 8 5.67 -19.99 26.21
CA ALA A 8 7.02 -19.97 25.69
C ALA A 8 8.08 -20.01 26.82
N PHE A 9 7.69 -19.69 28.05
CA PHE A 9 8.54 -19.80 29.23
C PHE A 9 8.29 -21.15 29.90
N THR A 10 9.05 -22.17 29.48
CA THR A 10 9.14 -23.45 30.21
C THR A 10 9.56 -23.19 31.66
N MET A 11 9.22 -24.07 32.62
CA MET A 11 9.49 -23.92 34.07
C MET A 11 10.93 -23.47 34.41
N GLN A 12 11.21 -22.18 34.30
CA GLN A 12 12.48 -21.53 34.56
C GLN A 12 12.39 -20.86 35.92
N ALA A 13 13.37 -21.10 36.79
CA ALA A 13 13.42 -20.49 38.12
C ALA A 13 13.65 -18.97 38.06
N GLN A 14 14.27 -18.49 36.97
CA GLN A 14 14.54 -17.06 36.74
C GLN A 14 14.60 -16.78 35.23
N THR A 15 14.02 -15.65 34.82
CA THR A 15 14.08 -15.15 33.44
C THR A 15 14.48 -13.68 33.47
N THR A 16 15.50 -13.32 32.69
CA THR A 16 15.93 -11.94 32.48
C THR A 16 15.34 -11.41 31.19
N ILE A 17 14.70 -10.24 31.27
CA ILE A 17 14.07 -9.58 30.13
C ILE A 17 14.66 -8.18 29.99
N VAL A 18 15.23 -7.87 28.82
CA VAL A 18 15.78 -6.56 28.49
C VAL A 18 15.06 -6.02 27.26
N GLY A 19 14.33 -4.92 27.44
CA GLY A 19 13.65 -4.22 26.35
C GLY A 19 14.34 -2.90 26.01
N LEU A 20 14.47 -2.60 24.72
CA LEU A 20 15.00 -1.33 24.22
C LEU A 20 13.98 -0.67 23.28
N TYR A 21 13.83 0.64 23.40
CA TYR A 21 12.93 1.44 22.55
C TYR A 21 13.67 2.66 22.00
N TYR A 22 13.86 2.68 20.68
CA TYR A 22 14.68 3.67 20.00
C TYR A 22 13.80 4.74 19.35
N HIS A 23 13.72 5.89 20.02
CA HIS A 23 12.88 7.01 19.61
C HIS A 23 13.32 7.69 18.31
N ASN A 24 14.62 7.71 17.99
CA ASN A 24 15.14 8.49 16.86
C ASN A 24 15.82 7.65 15.79
N MET A 25 16.02 6.36 16.03
CA MET A 25 16.79 5.51 15.11
C MET A 25 16.12 5.39 13.73
N HIS A 26 14.79 5.45 13.68
CA HIS A 26 14.02 5.44 12.44
C HIS A 26 14.38 6.61 11.49
N LYS A 27 14.84 7.75 12.02
CA LYS A 27 15.18 8.94 11.23
C LYS A 27 16.44 8.77 10.36
N TYR A 28 17.29 7.79 10.69
CA TYR A 28 18.50 7.48 9.92
C TYR A 28 18.22 6.63 8.67
N TYR A 29 17.05 6.00 8.60
CA TYR A 29 16.66 5.12 7.50
C TYR A 29 15.62 5.81 6.60
N LYS A 30 16.09 6.75 5.78
CA LYS A 30 15.22 7.58 4.93
C LYS A 30 14.84 6.94 3.60
N GLU A 31 15.75 6.14 3.03
CA GLU A 31 15.54 5.58 1.70
C GLU A 31 16.20 4.21 1.58
N ILE A 32 15.42 3.17 1.88
CA ILE A 32 15.86 1.78 1.82
C ILE A 32 15.53 1.26 0.41
N SER A 33 16.55 0.83 -0.31
CA SER A 33 16.37 0.20 -1.63
C SER A 33 15.76 -1.20 -1.47
N PRO A 34 14.65 -1.53 -2.15
CA PRO A 34 13.99 -2.83 -1.99
C PRO A 34 14.90 -4.02 -2.33
N VAL A 35 15.74 -3.87 -3.36
CA VAL A 35 16.68 -4.91 -3.81
C VAL A 35 17.85 -5.15 -2.83
N LYS A 36 18.02 -4.27 -1.85
CA LYS A 36 19.00 -4.43 -0.76
C LYS A 36 18.38 -5.02 0.51
N THR A 37 17.11 -5.40 0.46
CA THR A 37 16.40 -6.05 1.58
C THR A 37 16.16 -7.52 1.29
N ARG A 38 15.91 -8.31 2.33
CA ARG A 38 15.37 -9.67 2.22
C ARG A 38 13.88 -9.66 2.53
N ILE A 39 13.15 -8.86 1.74
CA ILE A 39 11.69 -8.75 1.73
C ILE A 39 11.25 -8.98 0.29
N ASN A 40 10.84 -10.21 -0.01
CA ASN A 40 10.60 -10.65 -1.40
C ASN A 40 9.52 -9.82 -2.09
N GLU A 41 8.44 -9.51 -1.38
CA GLU A 41 7.30 -8.75 -1.90
C GLU A 41 7.69 -7.30 -2.26
N ALA A 42 8.69 -6.74 -1.58
CA ALA A 42 9.14 -5.40 -1.87
C ALA A 42 10.00 -5.33 -3.14
N ALA A 43 10.68 -6.43 -3.49
CA ALA A 43 11.54 -6.52 -4.68
C ALA A 43 10.75 -6.42 -5.99
N ASP A 44 9.45 -6.76 -5.98
CA ASP A 44 8.54 -6.58 -7.11
C ASP A 44 8.42 -5.10 -7.53
N TYR A 45 8.67 -4.18 -6.59
CA TYR A 45 8.60 -2.73 -6.79
C TYR A 45 9.97 -2.07 -6.60
N LYS A 46 11.01 -2.61 -7.26
CA LYS A 46 12.42 -2.20 -7.14
C LYS A 46 12.69 -0.69 -7.25
N ASP A 47 11.89 0.04 -8.02
CA ASP A 47 12.05 1.48 -8.28
C ASP A 47 11.35 2.36 -7.22
N HIS A 48 10.68 1.76 -6.23
CA HIS A 48 9.96 2.45 -5.16
C HIS A 48 10.63 2.18 -3.83
N SER A 49 11.25 3.21 -3.26
CA SER A 49 11.99 3.10 -2.02
C SER A 49 11.09 2.81 -0.81
N ILE A 50 11.68 2.14 0.17
CA ILE A 50 11.04 1.78 1.43
C ILE A 50 11.50 2.78 2.49
N GLN A 51 10.59 3.20 3.35
CA GLN A 51 10.84 4.10 4.46
C GLN A 51 10.45 3.44 5.79
N VAL A 52 11.10 3.81 6.90
CA VAL A 52 10.66 3.34 8.22
C VAL A 52 9.45 4.15 8.67
N ALA A 53 8.39 3.46 9.09
CA ALA A 53 7.12 4.04 9.49
C ALA A 53 6.82 3.89 10.99
N SER A 54 7.75 3.40 11.82
CA SER A 54 7.59 3.34 13.27
C SER A 54 8.92 3.58 13.99
N CYS A 55 8.87 3.77 15.31
CA CYS A 55 10.07 3.60 16.13
C CYS A 55 10.54 2.15 16.13
N LEU A 56 11.82 1.93 16.44
CA LEU A 56 12.40 0.60 16.58
C LEU A 56 12.21 0.11 18.02
N ILE A 57 11.88 -1.15 18.19
CA ILE A 57 11.77 -1.82 19.50
C ILE A 57 12.58 -3.12 19.47
N SER A 58 13.25 -3.45 20.56
CA SER A 58 13.99 -4.71 20.69
C SER A 58 13.67 -5.35 22.03
N LEU A 59 13.62 -6.68 22.06
CA LEU A 59 13.43 -7.44 23.29
C LEU A 59 14.40 -8.62 23.27
N LYS A 60 15.21 -8.72 24.32
CA LYS A 60 16.08 -9.86 24.57
C LYS A 60 15.61 -10.57 25.83
N VAL A 61 15.54 -11.90 25.77
CA VAL A 61 15.10 -12.75 26.87
C VAL A 61 16.15 -13.84 27.08
N GLU A 62 16.56 -14.04 28.33
CA GLU A 62 17.49 -15.08 28.74
C GLU A 62 16.91 -15.89 29.92
N PRO A 63 16.79 -17.23 29.83
CA PRO A 63 17.05 -18.08 28.65
C PRO A 63 16.10 -17.79 27.47
N PHE A 64 16.49 -18.15 26.25
CA PHE A 64 15.65 -17.91 25.07
C PHE A 64 14.31 -18.66 25.19
N PRO A 65 13.16 -18.01 24.95
CA PRO A 65 11.85 -18.64 25.07
C PRO A 65 11.63 -19.69 23.97
N ALA A 66 10.88 -20.74 24.28
CA ALA A 66 10.56 -21.83 23.37
C ALA A 66 9.48 -21.39 22.34
N LEU A 67 9.90 -20.62 21.34
CA LEU A 67 9.04 -20.18 20.23
C LEU A 67 8.95 -21.26 19.15
N SER A 68 7.83 -21.26 18.41
CA SER A 68 7.66 -22.13 17.25
C SER A 68 8.70 -21.82 16.18
N VAL A 69 9.22 -22.83 15.49
CA VAL A 69 10.14 -22.62 14.35
C VAL A 69 9.43 -21.99 13.16
N ASN A 70 8.15 -22.29 12.96
CA ASN A 70 7.37 -21.82 11.81
C ASN A 70 6.23 -20.89 12.25
N LEU A 71 5.85 -19.96 11.37
CA LEU A 71 4.72 -19.04 11.59
C LEU A 71 3.35 -19.74 11.64
N SER A 72 3.25 -20.99 11.20
CA SER A 72 2.03 -21.79 11.31
C SER A 72 1.87 -22.47 12.67
N GLY A 73 2.93 -22.50 13.49
CA GLY A 73 2.92 -23.10 14.83
C GLY A 73 2.74 -22.07 15.93
N ALA A 74 2.82 -22.54 17.19
CA ALA A 74 2.74 -21.72 18.39
C ALA A 74 3.80 -22.20 19.42
N PRO A 75 4.29 -21.34 20.31
CA PRO A 75 3.95 -19.92 20.49
C PRO A 75 4.73 -18.97 19.54
N LEU A 76 4.12 -17.84 19.19
CA LEU A 76 4.72 -16.72 18.46
C LEU A 76 4.66 -15.44 19.30
N ILE A 77 5.64 -14.55 19.14
CA ILE A 77 5.57 -13.23 19.77
C ILE A 77 4.62 -12.32 19.00
N ARG A 78 3.91 -11.46 19.73
CA ARG A 78 3.02 -10.45 19.15
C ARG A 78 3.61 -9.06 19.35
N ILE A 79 3.79 -8.31 18.27
CA ILE A 79 4.38 -6.97 18.28
C ILE A 79 3.32 -5.99 17.78
N VAL A 80 3.08 -4.93 18.54
CA VAL A 80 2.18 -3.84 18.13
C VAL A 80 2.95 -2.55 18.07
N LEU A 81 3.00 -1.94 16.88
CA LEU A 81 3.71 -0.69 16.63
C LEU A 81 2.78 0.34 16.00
N THR A 82 2.70 1.50 16.64
CA THR A 82 2.03 2.68 16.08
C THR A 82 2.92 3.31 15.02
N HIS A 83 2.31 3.79 13.95
CA HIS A 83 3.02 4.43 12.86
C HIS A 83 3.37 5.89 13.20
N VAL A 84 4.60 6.28 12.89
CA VAL A 84 5.12 7.64 13.03
C VAL A 84 5.51 8.12 11.64
N LEU A 85 4.52 8.67 10.94
CA LEU A 85 4.65 9.04 9.54
C LEU A 85 5.20 10.46 9.37
N THR A 86 6.07 10.64 8.38
CA THR A 86 6.51 11.96 7.92
C THR A 86 5.40 12.66 7.14
N LYS A 87 5.53 13.98 6.92
CA LYS A 87 4.59 14.72 6.07
C LYS A 87 4.52 14.15 4.65
N GLU A 88 5.67 13.77 4.10
CA GLU A 88 5.76 13.17 2.76
C GLU A 88 4.99 11.84 2.68
N GLN A 89 5.13 10.98 3.70
CA GLN A 89 4.35 9.74 3.79
C GLN A 89 2.85 10.01 3.96
N GLN A 90 2.47 11.04 4.71
CA GLN A 90 1.07 11.43 4.86
C GLN A 90 0.46 11.93 3.54
N ASP A 91 1.19 12.78 2.81
CA ASP A 91 0.76 13.28 1.50
C ASP A 91 0.61 12.12 0.50
N GLN A 92 1.54 11.16 0.54
CA GLN A 92 1.48 9.93 -0.26
C GLN A 92 0.25 9.07 0.06
N LEU A 93 -0.18 9.02 1.33
CA LEU A 93 -1.36 8.26 1.77
C LEU A 93 -2.68 8.91 1.37
N LEU A 94 -2.71 10.24 1.28
CA LEU A 94 -3.90 10.98 0.84
C LEU A 94 -4.15 10.80 -0.66
N ASN A 95 -3.12 10.44 -1.42
CA ASN A 95 -3.25 10.16 -2.84
C ASN A 95 -3.87 8.77 -3.07
N GLN A 96 -5.14 8.76 -3.47
CA GLN A 96 -5.91 7.56 -3.80
C GLN A 96 -5.36 6.77 -5.00
N SER A 97 -4.38 7.34 -5.73
CA SER A 97 -3.67 6.65 -6.81
C SER A 97 -2.45 5.88 -6.31
N ASN A 98 -2.23 5.80 -4.99
CA ASN A 98 -1.15 5.01 -4.39
C ASN A 98 -1.67 3.77 -3.67
N LYS A 99 -0.92 2.69 -3.77
CA LYS A 99 -1.04 1.48 -2.94
C LYS A 99 0.10 1.49 -1.94
N VAL A 100 -0.23 1.17 -0.68
CA VAL A 100 0.75 1.15 0.41
C VAL A 100 0.93 -0.26 0.94
N PHE A 101 2.19 -0.67 1.04
CA PHE A 101 2.60 -1.91 1.66
C PHE A 101 3.29 -1.62 2.99
N LEU A 102 2.97 -2.44 3.99
CA LEU A 102 3.51 -2.34 5.34
C LEU A 102 4.13 -3.69 5.70
N TYR A 103 5.41 -3.67 6.06
CA TYR A 103 6.19 -4.87 6.36
C TYR A 103 6.63 -4.85 7.83
N CYS A 104 6.42 -5.97 8.51
CA CYS A 104 7.03 -6.24 9.79
C CYS A 104 8.46 -6.73 9.54
N ALA A 105 9.46 -5.93 9.91
CA ALA A 105 10.84 -6.23 9.58
C ALA A 105 11.79 -6.02 10.75
N TYR A 106 12.96 -6.65 10.66
CA TYR A 106 14.07 -6.50 11.58
C TYR A 106 15.38 -6.25 10.83
N LEU A 107 16.39 -5.71 11.51
CA LEU A 107 17.74 -5.63 10.96
C LEU A 107 18.47 -6.93 11.29
N ASP A 108 18.81 -7.69 10.27
CA ASP A 108 19.68 -8.83 10.41
C ASP A 108 21.15 -8.42 10.25
N TYR A 109 21.95 -8.76 11.25
CA TYR A 109 23.38 -8.51 11.31
C TYR A 109 24.22 -9.78 11.04
N SER A 110 23.62 -10.83 10.47
CA SER A 110 24.36 -12.01 10.00
C SER A 110 25.40 -11.68 8.92
N SER A 111 25.11 -10.68 8.09
CA SER A 111 26.06 -10.03 7.18
C SER A 111 26.80 -8.87 7.87
N LYS A 112 28.00 -8.53 7.38
CA LYS A 112 28.78 -7.37 7.88
C LYS A 112 27.99 -6.05 7.81
N GLU A 113 27.06 -5.95 6.88
CA GLU A 113 26.09 -4.86 6.77
C GLU A 113 24.75 -5.32 7.34
N GLY A 114 24.07 -4.46 8.11
CA GLY A 114 22.73 -4.75 8.63
C GLY A 114 21.70 -4.71 7.51
N VAL A 115 21.03 -5.83 7.25
CA VAL A 115 20.06 -5.98 6.15
C VAL A 115 18.65 -6.11 6.71
N TRP A 116 17.71 -5.31 6.21
CA TRP A 116 16.30 -5.44 6.57
C TRP A 116 15.71 -6.75 6.05
N SER A 117 15.01 -7.49 6.90
CA SER A 117 14.34 -8.74 6.54
C SER A 117 13.00 -8.89 7.26
N ASN A 118 12.04 -9.53 6.61
CA ASN A 118 10.78 -9.97 7.22
C ASN A 118 10.76 -11.48 7.51
N GLU A 119 11.89 -12.17 7.40
CA GLU A 119 11.97 -13.61 7.64
C GLU A 119 11.50 -13.96 9.07
N GLY A 120 10.63 -14.96 9.18
CA GLY A 120 10.06 -15.35 10.47
C GLY A 120 9.10 -14.32 11.08
N CYS A 121 8.65 -13.33 10.31
CA CYS A 121 7.68 -12.32 10.74
C CYS A 121 6.60 -12.09 9.69
N VAL A 122 5.35 -11.93 10.14
CA VAL A 122 4.22 -11.58 9.27
C VAL A 122 3.38 -10.48 9.89
N ARG A 123 2.92 -9.54 9.05
CA ARG A 123 1.91 -8.56 9.45
C ARG A 123 0.54 -9.24 9.47
N SER A 124 0.01 -9.48 10.66
CA SER A 124 -1.26 -10.18 10.85
C SER A 124 -2.46 -9.24 10.74
N GLU A 125 -2.36 -8.04 11.32
CA GLU A 125 -3.47 -7.09 11.43
C GLU A 125 -2.95 -5.65 11.41
N GLY A 126 -3.88 -4.70 11.32
CA GLY A 126 -3.60 -3.27 11.49
C GLY A 126 -4.25 -2.40 10.42
N ASN A 127 -3.93 -1.12 10.47
CA ASN A 127 -4.40 -0.10 9.54
C ASN A 127 -3.27 0.90 9.27
N MET A 128 -3.58 2.09 8.75
CA MET A 128 -2.55 3.10 8.48
C MET A 128 -2.00 3.80 9.73
N SER A 129 -2.59 3.59 10.90
CA SER A 129 -2.13 4.16 12.17
C SER A 129 -1.31 3.18 13.01
N TYR A 130 -1.48 1.86 12.82
CA TYR A 130 -0.72 0.85 13.55
C TYR A 130 -0.66 -0.48 12.80
N SER A 131 0.33 -1.31 13.12
CA SER A 131 0.45 -2.67 12.63
C SER A 131 0.67 -3.66 13.77
N VAL A 132 0.15 -4.88 13.57
CA VAL A 132 0.34 -6.03 14.44
C VAL A 132 1.16 -7.07 13.69
N CYS A 133 2.29 -7.45 14.26
CA CYS A 133 3.18 -8.47 13.73
C CYS A 133 3.14 -9.73 14.60
N LEU A 134 3.21 -10.89 13.95
CA LEU A 134 3.49 -12.17 14.57
C LEU A 134 4.86 -12.63 14.11
N CYS A 135 5.75 -12.95 15.05
CA CYS A 135 7.11 -13.37 14.75
C CYS A 135 7.51 -14.60 15.55
N ASN A 136 8.41 -15.40 14.98
CA ASN A 136 8.97 -16.61 15.62
C ASN A 136 10.33 -16.39 16.29
N HIS A 137 10.82 -15.15 16.34
CA HIS A 137 12.11 -14.79 16.92
C HIS A 137 12.03 -13.50 17.72
N LEU A 138 13.08 -13.23 18.50
CA LEU A 138 13.27 -12.01 19.28
C LEU A 138 14.52 -11.29 18.78
N THR A 139 14.31 -10.15 18.12
CA THR A 139 15.36 -9.29 17.56
C THR A 139 14.97 -7.81 17.74
N ASN A 140 15.35 -6.93 16.81
CA ASN A 140 14.91 -5.54 16.75
C ASN A 140 13.90 -5.33 15.62
N PHE A 141 12.73 -4.80 15.93
CA PHE A 141 11.63 -4.70 14.98
C PHE A 141 11.28 -3.26 14.65
N ALA A 142 10.83 -3.04 13.40
CA ALA A 142 10.19 -1.83 12.93
C ALA A 142 9.10 -2.16 11.91
N ILE A 143 8.21 -1.20 11.67
CA ILE A 143 7.33 -1.21 10.51
C ILE A 143 8.03 -0.46 9.38
N LEU A 144 8.17 -1.13 8.24
CA LEU A 144 8.60 -0.52 7.00
C LEU A 144 7.38 -0.23 6.12
N MET A 145 7.43 0.88 5.38
CA MET A 145 6.37 1.34 4.50
C MET A 145 6.93 1.56 3.10
N GLN A 146 6.27 1.00 2.10
CA GLN A 146 6.57 1.19 0.69
C GLN A 146 5.32 1.70 0.00
N VAL A 147 5.45 2.80 -0.72
CA VAL A 147 4.35 3.42 -1.47
C VAL A 147 4.62 3.21 -2.95
N VAL A 148 3.66 2.64 -3.66
CA VAL A 148 3.74 2.40 -5.09
C VAL A 148 2.50 2.99 -5.76
N PRO A 149 2.57 3.45 -7.02
CA PRO A 149 1.39 3.83 -7.77
C PRO A 149 0.47 2.61 -7.93
N LEU A 150 -0.83 2.83 -7.81
CA LEU A 150 -1.85 1.87 -8.18
C LEU A 150 -1.75 1.62 -9.68
N GLU A 151 -1.11 0.52 -10.04
CA GLU A 151 -1.33 -0.06 -11.36
C GLU A 151 -2.78 -0.51 -11.42
N LEU A 152 -3.63 0.29 -12.07
CA LEU A 152 -4.96 -0.17 -12.46
C LEU A 152 -4.74 -1.47 -13.25
N THR A 153 -5.41 -2.54 -12.82
CA THR A 153 -5.34 -3.81 -13.53
C THR A 153 -5.67 -3.58 -15.00
N THR A 154 -5.02 -4.32 -15.90
CA THR A 154 -5.27 -4.24 -17.34
C THR A 154 -6.76 -4.30 -17.64
N ASP A 155 -7.51 -5.09 -16.88
CA ASP A 155 -8.96 -5.26 -17.02
C ASP A 155 -9.73 -3.98 -16.69
N HIS A 156 -9.35 -3.25 -15.63
CA HIS A 156 -9.97 -1.96 -15.31
C HIS A 156 -9.63 -0.89 -16.33
N LYS A 157 -8.38 -0.84 -16.82
CA LYS A 157 -7.98 0.09 -17.90
C LYS A 157 -8.78 -0.20 -19.18
N MET A 158 -8.94 -1.48 -19.54
CA MET A 158 -9.73 -1.91 -20.71
C MET A 158 -11.22 -1.63 -20.56
N ALA A 159 -11.81 -1.90 -19.39
CA ALA A 159 -13.22 -1.63 -19.11
C ALA A 159 -13.53 -0.13 -19.25
N LEU A 160 -12.68 0.73 -18.66
CA LEU A 160 -12.87 2.17 -18.74
C LEU A 160 -12.75 2.70 -20.17
N SER A 161 -11.77 2.19 -20.94
CA SER A 161 -11.62 2.52 -22.36
C SER A 161 -12.82 2.08 -23.20
N THR A 162 -13.36 0.90 -22.93
CA THR A 162 -14.53 0.35 -23.62
C THR A 162 -15.77 1.20 -23.37
N ILE A 163 -16.03 1.58 -22.10
CA ILE A 163 -17.15 2.46 -21.74
C ILE A 163 -17.01 3.82 -22.45
N GLY A 164 -15.80 4.40 -22.45
CA GLY A 164 -15.51 5.65 -23.15
C GLY A 164 -15.80 5.57 -24.64
N TYR A 165 -15.35 4.50 -25.30
CA TYR A 165 -15.57 4.30 -26.74
C TYR A 165 -17.06 4.18 -27.11
N ILE A 166 -17.83 3.42 -26.31
CA ILE A 166 -19.28 3.27 -26.50
C ILE A 166 -19.98 4.61 -26.28
N GLY A 167 -19.65 5.33 -25.21
CA GLY A 167 -20.25 6.64 -24.90
C GLY A 167 -19.98 7.69 -25.98
N CYS A 168 -18.74 7.75 -26.50
CA CYS A 168 -18.39 8.64 -27.60
C CYS A 168 -19.15 8.29 -28.89
N SER A 169 -19.26 7.00 -29.22
CA SER A 169 -19.96 6.54 -30.42
C SER A 169 -21.44 6.93 -30.40
N ILE A 170 -22.11 6.71 -29.27
CA ILE A 170 -23.52 7.09 -29.08
C ILE A 170 -23.68 8.61 -29.19
N SER A 171 -22.78 9.38 -28.58
CA SER A 171 -22.82 10.85 -28.63
C SER A 171 -22.69 11.39 -30.05
N ILE A 172 -21.73 10.86 -30.83
CA ILE A 172 -21.54 11.23 -32.24
C ILE A 172 -22.80 10.89 -33.04
N PHE A 173 -23.36 9.70 -32.87
CA PHE A 173 -24.56 9.28 -33.58
C PHE A 173 -25.76 10.22 -33.29
N CYS A 174 -26.02 10.53 -32.01
CA CYS A 174 -27.05 11.47 -31.62
C CYS A 174 -26.83 12.88 -32.20
N LEU A 175 -25.57 13.36 -32.20
CA LEU A 175 -25.22 14.66 -32.79
C LEU A 175 -25.47 14.69 -34.29
N THR A 176 -25.14 13.62 -35.03
CA THR A 176 -25.41 13.56 -36.47
C THR A 176 -26.90 13.62 -36.78
N ILE A 177 -27.74 12.90 -36.02
CA ILE A 177 -29.21 12.95 -36.18
C ILE A 177 -29.74 14.36 -35.91
N THR A 178 -29.25 14.99 -34.85
CA THR A 178 -29.64 16.36 -34.47
C THR A 178 -29.29 17.36 -35.57
N LEU A 179 -28.11 17.23 -36.17
CA LEU A 179 -27.66 18.09 -37.26
C LEU A 179 -28.48 17.89 -38.55
N VAL A 180 -28.80 16.64 -38.90
CA VAL A 180 -29.64 16.32 -40.07
C VAL A 180 -31.06 16.87 -39.90
N THR A 181 -31.67 16.65 -38.74
CA THR A 181 -33.01 17.17 -38.44
C THR A 181 -33.04 18.70 -38.51
N PHE A 182 -32.04 19.39 -37.96
CA PHE A 182 -31.92 20.83 -38.08
C PHE A 182 -31.77 21.30 -39.54
N ALA A 183 -30.96 20.62 -40.36
CA ALA A 183 -30.78 20.94 -41.77
C ALA A 183 -32.07 20.76 -42.58
N VAL A 184 -32.82 19.67 -42.34
CA VAL A 184 -34.11 19.43 -43.00
C VAL A 184 -35.13 20.51 -42.59
N LEU A 185 -35.27 20.79 -41.29
CA LEU A 185 -36.19 21.82 -40.80
C LEU A 185 -35.84 23.22 -41.33
N SER A 186 -34.56 23.57 -41.40
CA SER A 186 -34.11 24.86 -41.96
C SER A 186 -34.29 24.95 -43.47
N SER A 187 -34.10 23.86 -44.22
CA SER A 187 -34.39 23.83 -45.65
C SER A 187 -35.89 23.99 -45.94
N VAL A 188 -36.76 23.31 -45.17
CA VAL A 188 -38.22 23.43 -45.29
C VAL A 188 -38.70 24.83 -44.89
N SER A 189 -38.13 25.43 -43.84
CA SER A 189 -38.46 26.82 -43.47
C SER A 189 -37.97 27.83 -44.50
N THR A 190 -36.84 27.60 -45.17
CA THR A 190 -36.32 28.44 -46.26
C THR A 190 -37.15 28.31 -47.55
N ILE A 191 -37.61 27.11 -47.90
CA ILE A 191 -38.50 26.90 -49.06
C ILE A 191 -39.87 27.55 -48.81
N ARG A 192 -40.40 27.42 -47.59
CA ARG A 192 -41.62 28.12 -47.16
C ARG A 192 -41.39 29.63 -47.20
N ASN A 193 -40.23 30.08 -46.69
CA ASN A 193 -39.52 31.37 -46.88
C ASN A 193 -39.90 32.15 -48.15
N GLN A 194 -39.70 31.43 -49.26
CA GLN A 194 -39.71 31.95 -50.62
C GLN A 194 -41.12 31.96 -51.24
N ARG A 195 -42.09 31.24 -50.64
CA ARG A 195 -43.45 31.08 -51.18
C ARG A 195 -44.39 32.24 -50.81
N TYR A 196 -44.02 33.13 -49.89
CA TYR A 196 -44.84 34.30 -49.54
C TYR A 196 -44.59 35.50 -50.47
N HIS A 197 -43.47 35.54 -51.19
CA HIS A 197 -43.13 36.64 -52.10
C HIS A 197 -43.78 36.52 -53.49
N ILE A 198 -44.48 35.43 -53.79
CA ILE A 198 -45.11 35.20 -55.11
C ILE A 198 -46.57 35.69 -55.15
N HIS A 199 -47.14 36.11 -54.01
CA HIS A 199 -48.50 36.67 -53.90
C HIS A 199 -48.52 38.17 -53.53
N ALA A 200 -47.40 38.88 -53.72
CA ALA A 200 -47.32 40.32 -53.50
C ALA A 200 -47.11 41.07 -54.83
N ASN A 201 -48.17 41.13 -55.64
CA ASN A 201 -48.39 42.17 -56.65
C ASN A 201 -49.89 42.34 -56.86
#